data_AF-A0A349S3B0-F1
#
_entry.id   AF-A0A349S3B0-F1
#
_cell.length_a   1.000
_cell.length_b   1.000
_cell.length_c   1.000
_cell.angle_alpha   90.00
_cell.angle_beta   90.00
_cell.angle_gamma   90.00
#
_symmetry.space_group_name_H-M   'P 1'
#
loop_
_entity.id
_entity.type
_entity.pdbx_description
1 polymer ?
#
loop_
_entity_poly.entity_id
_entity_poly.type
_entity_poly.pdbx_seq_one_letter_code
_entity_poly.pdbx_strand_id
1 'polypeptide(L)'
;LGQSTCVGIGGDPIHGMNFIDCLALFEQDPETEGILMVGEIGGQAEELAAAYIQEHITKPVVAYIAGLTAPEGKRMGHAGAIISGGQGTAAAKVAILRDAGVTIAASPAELGSTMAQVMAR
;
A
#
# COMPACT_ATOMS: atom_id res chain seq x y z
N LEU A 1 -9.70 -13.04 -9.43
CA LEU A 1 -8.75 -13.17 -8.30
C LEU A 1 -7.52 -14.05 -8.61
N GLY A 2 -7.19 -14.28 -9.89
CA GLY A 2 -5.78 -14.38 -10.28
C GLY A 2 -5.14 -12.98 -10.31
N GLN A 3 -3.98 -12.84 -10.91
CA GLN A 3 -3.28 -11.56 -11.05
C GLN A 3 -3.25 -11.13 -12.51
N SER A 4 -3.59 -9.86 -12.81
CA SER A 4 -3.31 -9.22 -14.10
C SER A 4 -1.81 -8.95 -14.23
N THR A 5 -1.27 -8.13 -13.33
CA THR A 5 0.15 -7.79 -13.23
C THR A 5 0.57 -7.65 -11.77
N CYS A 6 1.79 -8.05 -11.44
CA CYS A 6 2.40 -7.83 -10.11
C CYS A 6 3.68 -7.01 -10.26
N VAL A 7 3.80 -5.92 -9.49
CA VAL A 7 5.00 -5.07 -9.48
C VAL A 7 5.56 -5.00 -8.08
N GLY A 8 6.82 -5.40 -7.91
CA GLY A 8 7.60 -5.13 -6.70
C GLY A 8 8.48 -3.91 -6.93
N ILE A 9 8.15 -2.78 -6.29
CA ILE A 9 8.87 -1.50 -6.49
C ILE A 9 10.26 -1.45 -5.83
N GLY A 10 10.56 -2.41 -4.95
CA GLY A 10 11.79 -2.46 -4.14
C GLY A 10 11.58 -1.93 -2.72
N GLY A 11 12.59 -2.12 -1.86
CA GLY A 11 12.61 -1.61 -0.48
C GLY A 11 13.76 -0.61 -0.22
N ASP A 12 14.31 -0.07 -1.30
CA ASP A 12 15.39 0.91 -1.24
C ASP A 12 14.81 2.33 -1.11
N PRO A 13 15.52 3.29 -0.47
CA PRO A 13 14.96 4.62 -0.25
C PRO A 13 14.71 5.43 -1.53
N ILE A 14 15.29 5.02 -2.67
CA ILE A 14 15.12 5.65 -3.98
C ILE A 14 14.67 4.56 -4.96
N HIS A 15 13.43 4.68 -5.41
CA HIS A 15 12.84 3.74 -6.35
C HIS A 15 12.89 4.28 -7.78
N GLY A 16 12.99 3.38 -8.76
CA GLY A 16 12.80 3.73 -10.17
C GLY A 16 11.34 4.01 -10.53
N MET A 17 10.40 3.44 -9.77
CA MET A 17 8.95 3.66 -9.85
C MET A 17 8.37 3.70 -8.44
N ASN A 18 7.32 4.48 -8.23
CA ASN A 18 6.63 4.57 -6.93
C ASN A 18 5.19 4.02 -7.00
N PHE A 19 4.47 4.03 -5.87
CA PHE A 19 3.08 3.57 -5.83
C PHE A 19 2.15 4.33 -6.77
N ILE A 20 2.29 5.65 -6.91
CA ILE A 20 1.45 6.47 -7.79
C ILE A 20 1.63 6.04 -9.24
N ASP A 21 2.87 5.79 -9.69
CA ASP A 21 3.14 5.32 -11.04
C ASP A 21 2.42 3.99 -11.31
N CYS A 22 2.51 3.04 -10.37
CA CYS A 22 1.83 1.75 -10.48
C CYS A 22 0.30 1.88 -10.42
N LEU A 23 -0.23 2.70 -9.52
CA LEU A 23 -1.67 2.94 -9.36
C LEU A 23 -2.27 3.51 -10.63
N ALA A 24 -1.61 4.49 -11.26
CA ALA A 24 -2.04 5.08 -12.52
C ALA A 24 -2.10 4.04 -13.66
N LEU A 25 -1.11 3.14 -13.72
CA LEU A 25 -1.08 2.07 -14.72
C LEU A 25 -2.17 1.02 -14.47
N PHE A 26 -2.38 0.63 -13.21
CA PHE A 26 -3.42 -0.32 -12.83
C PHE A 26 -4.83 0.24 -13.02
N GLU A 27 -5.05 1.53 -12.79
CA GLU A 27 -6.33 2.18 -13.10
C GLU A 27 -6.66 2.12 -14.61
N GLN A 28 -5.64 2.31 -15.46
CA GLN A 28 -5.82 2.31 -16.92
C GLN A 28 -5.91 0.90 -17.52
N ASP A 29 -5.44 -0.13 -16.82
CA ASP A 29 -5.43 -1.51 -17.32
C ASP A 29 -6.83 -2.15 -17.26
N PRO A 30 -7.48 -2.47 -18.39
CA PRO A 30 -8.81 -3.09 -18.40
C PRO A 30 -8.87 -4.49 -17.79
N GLU A 31 -7.73 -5.21 -17.68
CA GLU A 31 -7.69 -6.53 -17.02
C GLU A 31 -7.55 -6.42 -15.50
N THR A 32 -7.22 -5.24 -14.99
CA THR A 32 -7.16 -4.98 -13.54
C THR A 32 -8.55 -4.57 -13.04
N GLU A 33 -9.19 -5.43 -12.26
CA GLU A 33 -10.50 -5.18 -11.65
C GLU A 33 -10.43 -4.77 -10.17
N GLY A 34 -9.26 -4.90 -9.54
CA GLY A 34 -9.01 -4.50 -8.16
C GLY A 34 -7.52 -4.46 -7.86
N ILE A 35 -7.11 -3.57 -6.96
CA ILE A 35 -5.70 -3.27 -6.69
C ILE A 35 -5.32 -3.66 -5.27
N LEU A 36 -4.29 -4.51 -5.13
CA LEU A 36 -3.66 -4.83 -3.85
C LEU A 36 -2.38 -4.01 -3.69
N MET A 37 -2.33 -3.18 -2.64
CA MET A 37 -1.15 -2.39 -2.30
C MET A 37 -0.50 -2.90 -1.00
N VAL A 38 0.75 -3.33 -1.07
CA VAL A 38 1.51 -3.76 0.11
C VAL A 38 2.59 -2.73 0.41
N GLY A 39 2.44 -2.04 1.52
CA GLY A 39 3.38 -1.05 2.03
C GLY A 39 4.12 -1.52 3.28
N GLU A 40 5.02 -0.67 3.77
CA GLU A 40 5.80 -0.91 4.99
C GLU A 40 5.99 0.36 5.82
N ILE A 41 6.65 0.24 6.96
CA ILE A 41 7.06 1.40 7.77
C ILE A 41 8.14 2.22 7.04
N GLY A 42 8.23 3.50 7.40
CA GLY A 42 9.23 4.42 6.84
C GLY A 42 8.74 5.18 5.61
N GLY A 43 9.41 6.29 5.31
CA GLY A 43 9.04 7.17 4.19
C GLY A 43 7.61 7.71 4.25
N GLN A 44 7.13 8.23 3.13
CA GLN A 44 5.80 8.86 2.97
C GLN A 44 5.04 8.32 1.74
N ALA A 45 5.50 7.20 1.17
CA ALA A 45 5.01 6.73 -0.13
C ALA A 45 3.52 6.34 -0.07
N GLU A 46 3.10 5.69 1.01
CA GLU A 46 1.72 5.28 1.24
C GLU A 46 0.79 6.46 1.52
N GLU A 47 1.27 7.49 2.20
CA GLU A 47 0.53 8.73 2.44
C GLU A 47 0.28 9.48 1.12
N LEU A 48 1.29 9.57 0.26
CA LEU A 48 1.14 10.15 -1.09
C LEU A 48 0.24 9.29 -1.98
N ALA A 49 0.35 7.96 -1.89
CA ALA A 49 -0.54 7.04 -2.59
C ALA A 49 -1.99 7.21 -2.14
N ALA A 50 -2.24 7.41 -0.84
CA ALA A 50 -3.59 7.61 -0.30
C ALA A 50 -4.26 8.86 -0.89
N ALA A 51 -3.53 9.98 -0.96
CA ALA A 51 -4.03 11.20 -1.58
C ALA A 51 -4.35 10.98 -3.07
N TYR A 52 -3.45 10.29 -3.79
CA TYR A 52 -3.66 9.97 -5.21
C TYR A 52 -4.87 9.04 -5.42
N ILE A 53 -5.06 8.04 -4.54
CA ILE A 53 -6.20 7.12 -4.60
C ILE A 53 -7.52 7.88 -4.48
N GLN A 54 -7.64 8.81 -3.53
CA GLN A 54 -8.86 9.60 -3.35
C GLN A 54 -9.24 10.39 -4.61
N GLU A 55 -8.25 10.93 -5.32
CA GLU A 55 -8.48 11.85 -6.44
C GLU A 55 -8.61 11.15 -7.80
N HIS A 56 -7.96 9.99 -7.98
CA HIS A 56 -7.72 9.43 -9.31
C HIS A 56 -8.07 7.95 -9.48
N ILE A 57 -8.25 7.18 -8.40
CA ILE A 57 -8.45 5.73 -8.50
C ILE A 57 -9.90 5.40 -8.26
N THR A 58 -10.54 4.78 -9.26
CA THR A 58 -11.95 4.37 -9.18
C THR A 58 -12.11 2.90 -8.86
N LYS A 59 -11.08 2.10 -9.17
CA LYS A 59 -11.07 0.67 -8.88
C LYS A 59 -10.95 0.39 -7.38
N PRO A 60 -11.52 -0.71 -6.87
CA PRO A 60 -11.41 -1.04 -5.47
C PRO A 60 -9.96 -1.30 -5.06
N VAL A 61 -9.52 -0.65 -3.97
CA VAL A 61 -8.17 -0.81 -3.42
C VAL A 61 -8.22 -1.48 -2.05
N VAL A 62 -7.40 -2.52 -1.88
CA VAL A 62 -7.10 -3.13 -0.58
C VAL A 62 -5.63 -2.94 -0.28
N ALA A 63 -5.29 -2.58 0.95
CA ALA A 63 -3.90 -2.43 1.37
C ALA A 63 -3.54 -3.20 2.64
N TYR A 64 -2.26 -3.52 2.78
CA TYR A 64 -1.65 -4.03 4.01
C TYR A 64 -0.34 -3.29 4.27
N ILE A 65 -0.11 -2.89 5.52
CA ILE A 65 1.12 -2.20 5.95
C ILE A 65 1.90 -3.11 6.90
N ALA A 66 3.07 -3.53 6.46
CA ALA A 66 3.99 -4.31 7.28
C ALA A 66 4.65 -3.44 8.36
N GLY A 67 5.07 -4.06 9.46
CA GLY A 67 5.87 -3.40 10.50
C GLY A 67 5.08 -2.73 11.63
N LEU A 68 3.82 -3.12 11.85
CA LEU A 68 3.00 -2.66 13.00
C LEU A 68 3.68 -2.88 14.36
N THR A 69 4.51 -3.92 14.49
CA THR A 69 5.24 -4.26 15.72
C THR A 69 6.72 -3.85 15.66
N ALA A 70 7.11 -3.02 14.69
CA ALA A 70 8.51 -2.62 14.54
C ALA A 70 8.92 -1.63 15.65
N PRO A 71 10.08 -1.84 16.30
CA PRO A 71 10.58 -0.89 17.29
C PRO A 71 11.09 0.39 16.61
N GLU A 72 10.90 1.53 17.27
CA GLU A 72 11.35 2.83 16.79
C GLU A 72 12.88 2.90 16.64
N GLY A 73 13.37 3.63 15.63
CA GLY A 73 14.80 3.85 15.40
C GLY A 73 15.58 2.62 14.92
N LYS A 74 14.91 1.49 14.68
CA LYS A 74 15.54 0.27 14.16
C LYS A 74 15.22 0.10 12.68
N ARG A 75 16.26 -0.05 11.87
CA ARG A 75 16.12 -0.45 10.46
C ARG A 75 15.70 -1.92 10.38
N MET A 76 14.63 -2.19 9.64
CA MET A 76 14.05 -3.52 9.49
C MET A 76 14.37 -4.09 8.10
N GLY A 77 15.49 -4.81 7.96
CA GLY A 77 15.84 -5.53 6.73
C GLY A 77 16.07 -4.61 5.50
N HIS A 78 14.98 -4.17 4.87
CA HIS A 78 14.96 -3.19 3.77
C HIS A 78 15.61 -1.86 4.18
N ALA A 79 16.26 -1.22 3.22
CA ALA A 79 17.02 0.01 3.48
C ALA A 79 16.11 1.19 3.85
N GLY A 80 14.91 1.25 3.28
CA GLY A 80 13.89 2.28 3.55
C GLY A 80 13.07 2.05 4.83
N ALA A 81 13.06 0.84 5.38
CA ALA A 81 12.22 0.46 6.52
C ALA A 81 12.77 0.94 7.86
N ILE A 82 12.77 2.26 8.08
CA ILE A 82 13.17 2.90 9.33
C ILE A 82 12.16 3.97 9.74
N ILE A 83 11.67 3.88 10.97
CA ILE A 83 10.85 4.93 11.59
C ILE A 83 11.81 6.00 12.12
N SER A 84 11.68 7.23 11.65
CA SER A 84 12.51 8.37 12.05
C SER A 84 11.64 9.56 12.47
N GLY A 85 11.93 10.14 13.63
CA GLY A 85 11.25 11.36 14.11
C GLY A 85 9.73 11.23 14.30
N GLY A 86 9.23 10.04 14.63
CA GLY A 86 7.80 9.76 14.79
C GLY A 86 6.98 9.74 13.49
N GLN A 87 7.61 9.91 12.32
CA GLN A 87 6.97 9.87 11.01
C GLN A 87 7.14 8.50 10.34
N GLY A 88 6.19 8.13 9.48
CA GLY A 88 6.22 6.85 8.75
C GLY A 88 5.85 5.63 9.60
N THR A 89 5.11 5.80 10.70
CA THR A 89 4.60 4.65 11.48
C THR A 89 3.53 3.90 10.71
N ALA A 90 3.47 2.58 10.89
CA ALA A 90 2.45 1.75 10.23
C ALA A 90 1.03 2.20 10.61
N ALA A 91 0.82 2.59 11.88
CA ALA A 91 -0.48 3.06 12.36
C ALA A 91 -0.93 4.35 11.65
N ALA A 92 -0.02 5.32 11.44
CA ALA A 92 -0.34 6.55 10.72
C ALA A 92 -0.68 6.26 9.25
N LYS A 93 0.10 5.42 8.57
CA LYS A 93 -0.17 5.00 7.19
C LYS A 93 -1.52 4.31 7.05
N VAL A 94 -1.84 3.39 7.96
CA VAL A 94 -3.14 2.70 8.00
C VAL A 94 -4.30 3.68 8.18
N ALA A 95 -4.18 4.66 9.07
CA ALA A 95 -5.23 5.66 9.29
C ALA A 95 -5.47 6.49 8.02
N ILE A 96 -4.40 7.02 7.41
CA ILE A 96 -4.48 7.85 6.20
C ILE A 96 -5.08 7.06 5.03
N LEU A 97 -4.70 5.80 4.85
CA LEU A 97 -5.26 4.95 3.79
C LEU A 97 -6.75 4.66 4.01
N ARG A 98 -7.18 4.44 5.27
CA ARG A 98 -8.61 4.27 5.57
C ARG A 98 -9.41 5.53 5.26
N ASP A 99 -8.87 6.69 5.61
CA ASP A 99 -9.48 7.98 5.28
C ASP A 99 -9.54 8.21 3.76
N ALA A 100 -8.64 7.57 3.00
CA ALA A 100 -8.66 7.49 1.54
C ALA A 100 -9.66 6.49 0.95
N GLY A 101 -10.47 5.83 1.76
CA GLY A 101 -11.42 4.81 1.30
C GLY A 101 -10.79 3.47 0.97
N VAL A 102 -9.50 3.28 1.26
CA VAL A 102 -8.80 2.00 1.06
C VAL A 102 -9.20 1.04 2.17
N THR A 103 -9.58 -0.18 1.78
CA THR A 103 -9.86 -1.25 2.75
C THR A 103 -8.53 -1.84 3.24
N ILE A 104 -8.33 -1.91 4.56
CA ILE A 104 -7.09 -2.44 5.14
C ILE A 104 -7.27 -3.89 5.56
N ALA A 105 -6.47 -4.79 4.99
CA ALA A 105 -6.36 -6.17 5.46
C ALA A 105 -5.60 -6.21 6.79
N ALA A 106 -6.13 -6.94 7.78
CA ALA A 106 -5.53 -7.01 9.12
C ALA A 106 -4.23 -7.83 9.15
N SER A 107 -4.09 -8.78 8.23
CA SER A 107 -2.92 -9.63 8.10
C SER A 107 -2.65 -9.99 6.63
N PRO A 108 -1.41 -10.39 6.27
CA PRO A 108 -1.11 -10.86 4.92
C PRO A 108 -1.97 -12.06 4.50
N ALA A 109 -2.35 -12.92 5.46
CA ALA A 109 -3.18 -14.09 5.21
C ALA A 109 -4.62 -13.73 4.78
N GLU A 110 -5.06 -12.51 5.08
CA GLU A 110 -6.40 -12.03 4.78
C GLU A 110 -6.49 -11.17 3.51
N LEU A 111 -5.37 -10.91 2.82
CA LEU A 111 -5.37 -10.06 1.62
C LEU A 111 -6.33 -10.57 0.53
N GLY A 112 -6.27 -11.87 0.23
CA GLY A 112 -7.10 -12.49 -0.81
C GLY A 112 -8.59 -12.47 -0.47
N SER A 113 -8.94 -12.84 0.77
CA SER A 113 -10.34 -12.83 1.21
C SER A 113 -10.91 -11.42 1.31
N THR A 114 -10.10 -10.45 1.75
CA THR A 114 -10.50 -9.03 1.83
C THR A 114 -10.77 -8.47 0.43
N MET A 115 -9.89 -8.74 -0.54
CA MET A 115 -10.11 -8.30 -1.92
C MET A 115 -11.37 -8.93 -2.52
N ALA A 116 -11.57 -10.24 -2.33
CA ALA A 116 -12.77 -10.93 -2.79
C ALA A 116 -14.06 -10.28 -2.26
N GLN A 117 -14.08 -9.90 -0.98
CA GLN A 117 -15.22 -9.23 -0.37
C GLN A 117 -15.46 -7.82 -0.92
N VAL A 118 -14.39 -7.07 -1.18
CA VAL A 118 -14.47 -5.69 -1.67
C VAL A 118 -14.94 -5.65 -3.12
N MET A 119 -14.45 -6.55 -3.98
CA MET A 119 -14.87 -6.65 -5.39
C MET A 119 -16.31 -7.14 -5.58
N ALA A 120 -16.90 -7.77 -4.57
CA ALA A 120 -18.27 -8.27 -4.63
C ALA A 120 -19.35 -7.23 -4.26
N ARG A 121 -18.94 -6.00 -3.90
CA ARG A 121 -19.84 -4.89 -3.54
C ARG A 121 -20.25 -4.10 -4.77
#